data_AF-A0A4U0VXD4-F1
#
_entry.id   AF-A0A4U0VXD4-F1
#
_cell.length_a   1.000
_cell.length_b   1.000
_cell.length_c   1.000
_cell.angle_alpha   90.00
_cell.angle_beta   90.00
_cell.angle_gamma   90.00
#
_symmetry.space_group_name_H-M   'P 1'
#
loop_
_entity.id
_entity.type
_entity.pdbx_description
1 polymer ?
#
loop_
_entity_poly.entity_id
_entity_poly.type
_entity_poly.pdbx_seq_one_letter_code
_entity_poly.pdbx_strand_id
1 'polypeptide(L)' 'MSHRKFEAPRHGSLAFLPRKRAARHRGRVKSFPKDDPKKPVHLTAAMGYKAGMSTIVRDLDRPGAKLHKKEIVEA' A
#
# COMPACT_ATOMS: atom_id res chain seq x y z
N MET A 1 27.78 13.80 -27.63
CA MET A 1 26.48 13.81 -26.91
C MET A 1 26.43 15.09 -26.08
N SER A 2 25.64 16.08 -26.48
CA SER A 2 25.50 17.32 -25.71
C SER A 2 24.75 17.05 -24.40
N HIS A 3 25.04 17.84 -23.37
CA HIS A 3 24.24 17.79 -22.14
C HIS A 3 22.78 18.17 -22.44
N ARG A 4 21.87 17.65 -21.62
CA ARG A 4 20.44 17.93 -21.74
C ARG A 4 20.16 19.40 -21.39
N LYS A 5 19.33 20.09 -22.18
CA LYS A 5 19.02 21.53 -22.04
C LYS A 5 18.33 21.92 -20.72
N PHE A 6 17.45 21.07 -20.18
CA PHE A 6 16.75 21.28 -18.90
C PHE A 6 16.67 19.97 -18.13
N GLU A 7 16.92 19.99 -16.82
CA GLU A 7 16.78 18.80 -15.98
C GLU A 7 15.30 18.39 -15.83
N ALA A 8 15.07 17.08 -15.68
CA ALA A 8 13.77 16.56 -15.25
C ALA A 8 13.96 15.22 -14.54
N PRO A 9 13.02 14.82 -13.67
CA PRO A 9 13.06 13.51 -13.07
C PRO A 9 13.02 12.40 -14.11
N ARG A 10 13.58 11.25 -13.73
CA ARG A 10 13.53 10.03 -14.53
C ARG A 10 12.10 9.50 -14.67
N HIS A 11 11.80 8.86 -15.81
CA HIS A 11 10.52 8.20 -16.03
C HIS A 11 10.45 6.84 -15.32
N GLY A 12 9.83 6.85 -14.14
CA GLY A 12 9.50 5.65 -13.35
C GLY A 12 10.65 5.13 -12.48
N SER A 13 10.31 4.32 -11.47
CA SER A 13 11.30 3.73 -10.57
C SER A 13 12.00 2.49 -11.17
N LEU A 14 13.32 2.40 -11.02
CA LEU A 14 14.13 1.25 -11.47
C LEU A 14 13.99 0.03 -10.57
N ALA A 15 13.53 0.21 -9.33
CA ALA A 15 13.38 -0.88 -8.35
C ALA A 15 12.32 -1.92 -8.76
N PHE A 16 11.48 -1.60 -9.74
CA PHE A 16 10.43 -2.47 -10.26
C PHE A 16 10.77 -3.06 -11.63
N LEU A 17 12.05 -3.02 -12.03
CA LEU A 17 12.56 -3.76 -13.17
C LEU A 17 12.95 -5.19 -12.74
N PRO A 18 12.82 -6.19 -13.62
CA PRO A 18 12.20 -6.13 -14.94
C PRO A 18 10.66 -6.05 -14.87
N ARG A 19 10.03 -5.29 -15.78
CA ARG A 19 8.56 -5.20 -15.94
C ARG A 19 7.99 -6.42 -16.69
N LYS A 20 8.33 -7.62 -16.22
CA LYS A 20 7.82 -8.89 -16.76
C LYS A 20 6.62 -9.39 -15.94
N ARG A 21 5.89 -10.36 -16.49
CA ARG A 21 4.83 -11.05 -15.74
C ARG A 21 5.41 -11.74 -14.51
N ALA A 22 4.69 -11.68 -13.40
CA ALA A 22 5.06 -12.45 -12.20
C ALA A 22 4.97 -13.95 -12.50
N ALA A 23 5.92 -14.73 -11.99
CA ALA A 23 5.94 -16.18 -12.20
C ALA A 23 4.88 -16.94 -11.37
N ARG A 24 4.28 -16.29 -10.36
CA ARG A 24 3.37 -16.91 -9.40
C ARG A 24 1.98 -16.30 -9.50
N HIS A 25 0.96 -17.13 -9.31
CA HIS A 25 -0.44 -16.71 -9.34
C HIS A 25 -0.89 -16.02 -8.05
N ARG A 26 -0.29 -16.36 -6.91
CA ARG A 26 -0.61 -15.79 -5.59
C ARG A 26 0.53 -14.88 -5.10
N GLY A 27 0.17 -13.90 -4.27
CA GLY A 27 1.14 -13.02 -3.61
C GLY A 27 2.12 -13.82 -2.73
N ARG A 28 3.39 -13.44 -2.74
CA ARG A 28 4.43 -14.02 -1.87
C ARG A 28 4.79 -13.04 -0.77
N VAL A 29 4.64 -13.46 0.49
CA VAL A 29 5.21 -12.74 1.63
C VAL A 29 6.73 -12.91 1.61
N LYS A 30 7.46 -11.81 1.48
CA LYS A 30 8.95 -11.81 1.49
C LYS A 30 9.53 -11.78 2.91
N SER A 31 8.80 -11.17 3.84
CA SER A 31 9.16 -11.02 5.25
C SER A 31 7.88 -10.89 6.07
N PHE A 32 7.79 -11.64 7.16
CA PHE A 32 6.72 -11.48 8.15
C PHE A 32 7.07 -10.36 9.14
N PRO A 33 6.09 -9.85 9.92
CA PRO A 33 6.37 -8.95 11.04
C PRO A 33 7.42 -9.54 11.98
N LYS A 34 8.19 -8.67 12.64
CA LYS A 34 9.13 -9.11 13.67
C LYS A 34 8.35 -9.65 14.87
N ASP A 35 8.90 -10.68 15.50
CA ASP A 35 8.28 -11.32 16.65
C ASP A 35 8.32 -10.43 17.90
N ASP A 36 7.31 -10.59 18.77
CA ASP A 36 7.18 -9.90 20.06
C ASP A 36 6.88 -10.96 21.14
N PRO A 37 7.90 -11.37 21.92
CA PRO A 37 7.78 -12.43 22.91
C PRO A 37 6.76 -12.16 24.02
N LYS A 38 6.34 -10.90 24.21
CA LYS A 38 5.37 -10.52 25.24
C LYS A 38 3.93 -10.86 24.84
N LYS A 39 3.68 -11.09 23.55
CA LYS A 39 2.34 -11.33 23.01
C LYS A 39 2.09 -12.84 22.84
N PRO A 40 0.83 -13.28 22.96
CA PRO A 40 0.48 -14.66 22.66
C PRO A 40 0.68 -14.98 21.18
N VAL A 41 0.88 -16.27 20.90
CA VAL A 41 1.04 -16.80 19.55
C VAL A 41 -0.20 -16.49 18.71
N HIS A 42 0.00 -15.98 17.50
CA HIS A 42 -1.07 -15.66 16.55
C HIS A 42 -0.64 -15.92 15.11
N LEU A 43 -1.62 -16.13 14.24
CA LEU A 43 -1.39 -16.25 12.80
C LEU A 43 -1.08 -14.88 12.19
N THR A 44 -0.12 -14.85 11.27
CA THR A 44 0.39 -13.61 10.68
C THR A 44 -0.26 -13.24 9.35
N ALA A 45 -0.97 -14.17 8.70
CA ALA A 45 -1.58 -13.95 7.39
C ALA A 45 -2.84 -14.79 7.18
N ALA A 46 -3.73 -14.29 6.32
CA ALA A 46 -4.92 -14.96 5.84
C ALA A 46 -5.05 -14.79 4.31
N MET A 47 -5.83 -15.66 3.67
CA MET A 47 -6.14 -15.58 2.25
C MET A 47 -7.50 -14.91 2.04
N GLY A 48 -7.58 -14.01 1.06
CA GLY A 48 -8.83 -13.35 0.66
C GLY A 48 -8.95 -13.24 -0.85
N TYR A 49 -10.18 -13.04 -1.33
CA TYR A 49 -10.50 -12.84 -2.74
C TYR A 49 -11.21 -11.50 -2.91
N LYS A 50 -10.85 -10.75 -3.96
CA LYS A 50 -11.48 -9.46 -4.24
C LYS A 50 -12.90 -9.68 -4.77
N ALA A 51 -13.91 -9.23 -4.02
CA ALA A 51 -15.32 -9.31 -4.41
C ALA A 51 -15.81 -8.08 -5.19
N GLY A 52 -15.42 -6.88 -4.77
CA GLY A 52 -15.90 -5.62 -5.35
C GLY A 52 -15.29 -4.40 -4.67
N MET A 53 -15.90 -3.23 -4.89
CA MET A 53 -15.55 -1.96 -4.27
C MET A 53 -16.82 -1.10 -4.12
N SER A 54 -16.97 -0.40 -3.00
CA SER A 54 -18.11 0.46 -2.67
C SER A 54 -17.64 1.60 -1.79
N THR A 55 -18.34 2.74 -1.81
CA THR A 55 -18.01 3.85 -0.90
C THR A 55 -18.72 3.72 0.44
N ILE A 56 -18.07 4.20 1.50
CA ILE A 56 -18.67 4.32 2.84
C ILE A 56 -18.67 5.78 3.29
N VAL A 57 -19.65 6.15 4.11
CA VAL A 57 -19.67 7.40 4.87
C VAL A 57 -19.24 7.08 6.30
N ARG A 58 -18.28 7.82 6.84
CA ARG A 58 -17.86 7.68 8.25
C ARG A 58 -17.53 9.03 8.86
N ASP A 59 -17.74 9.15 10.17
CA ASP A 59 -17.27 10.30 10.94
C ASP A 59 -15.75 10.24 11.15
N LEU A 60 -15.05 11.32 10.79
CA LEU A 60 -13.60 11.39 10.98
C LEU A 60 -13.25 11.92 12.38
N ASP A 61 -12.91 11.01 13.29
CA ASP A 61 -12.31 11.38 14.58
C ASP A 61 -10.78 11.39 14.52
N ARG A 62 -10.24 12.44 13.92
CA ARG A 62 -8.78 12.67 13.87
C ARG A 62 -8.40 14.10 14.26
N PRO A 63 -8.06 14.36 15.54
CA PRO A 63 -7.63 15.67 15.99
C PRO A 63 -6.46 16.22 15.14
N GLY A 64 -6.53 17.51 14.79
CA GLY A 64 -5.54 18.17 13.93
C GLY A 64 -5.77 18.01 12.42
N ALA A 65 -6.70 17.14 11.99
CA ALA A 65 -7.11 17.10 10.60
C ALA A 65 -8.15 18.20 10.31
N LYS A 66 -8.07 18.80 9.10
CA LYS A 66 -9.04 19.82 8.64
C LYS A 66 -10.50 19.33 8.66
N LEU A 67 -10.69 18.02 8.53
CA LEU A 67 -12.00 17.36 8.46
C LEU A 67 -12.39 16.66 9.78
N HIS A 68 -11.75 17.00 10.91
CA HIS A 68 -12.11 16.45 12.22
C HIS A 68 -13.58 16.71 12.56
N LYS A 69 -14.29 15.68 13.06
CA LYS A 69 -15.72 15.68 13.38
C LYS A 69 -16.63 16.06 12.21
N LYS A 70 -16.23 15.63 11.00
CA LYS A 70 -17.06 15.71 9.79
C LYS A 70 -17.19 14.34 9.17
N GLU A 71 -18.33 14.13 8.51
CA GLU A 71 -18.55 12.99 7.66
C GLU A 71 -17.62 13.05 6.44
N ILE A 72 -16.97 11.94 6.14
CA ILE A 72 -16.13 11.78 4.94
C ILE A 72 -16.59 10.56 4.16
N VAL A 73 -16.43 10.63 2.84
CA VAL A 73 -16.65 9.52 1.92
C VAL A 73 -15.30 8.87 1.61
N GLU A 74 -15.16 7.58 1.90
CA GLU A 74 -13.98 6.77 1.57
C GLU A 74 -14.37 5.67 0.57
N ALA A 75 -13.39 5.24 -0.24
CA ALA A 75 -13.57 4.23 -1.29
C ALA A 75 -13.07 2.84 -0.87
#